data_AF-A0A8J3VD25-F1
#
_entry.id   AF-A0A8J3VD25-F1
#
_cell.length_a   1.000
_cell.length_b   1.000
_cell.length_c   1.000
_cell.angle_alpha   90.00
_cell.angle_beta   90.00
_cell.angle_gamma   90.00
#
_symmetry.space_group_name_H-M   'P 1'
#
loop_
_entity.id
_entity.type
_entity.pdbx_description
1 polymer ?
#
loop_
_entity_poly.entity_id
_entity_poly.type
_entity_poly.pdbx_seq_one_letter_code
_entity_poly.pdbx_strand_id
1 'polypeptide(L)'
;MRATMMYAAGDVRVEIVPGPVLAEPTDAIVRVVRTCICGSDLHPYIDQLLPGILDGSTNPGKVFDRTVSLDQIPNGYLAMDRREALKVLVTP
;
A
#
# COMPACT_ATOMS: atom_id res chain seq x y z
N MET A 1 14.74 -2.50 16.69
CA MET A 1 14.69 -1.94 15.31
C MET A 1 13.74 -0.75 15.29
N ARG A 2 13.86 0.16 14.30
CA ARG A 2 12.86 1.22 14.09
C ARG A 2 11.68 0.67 13.29
N ALA A 3 10.46 0.95 13.71
CA ALA A 3 9.23 0.55 13.01
C ALA A 3 8.20 1.68 13.02
N THR A 4 7.37 1.74 11.99
CA THR A 4 6.20 2.64 11.95
C THR A 4 5.03 1.94 12.64
N MET A 5 4.49 2.57 13.68
CA MET A 5 3.33 2.10 14.45
C MET A 5 2.15 3.02 14.17
N MET A 6 0.98 2.45 13.87
CA MET A 6 -0.28 3.18 13.71
C MET A 6 -1.22 2.85 14.87
N TYR A 7 -1.57 3.85 15.65
CA TYR A 7 -2.48 3.72 16.79
C TYR A 7 -3.90 4.16 16.43
N ALA A 8 -4.02 5.19 15.59
CA ALA A 8 -5.28 5.71 15.07
C ALA A 8 -5.02 6.53 13.80
N ALA A 9 -6.09 6.96 13.12
CA ALA A 9 -6.00 7.99 12.09
C ALA A 9 -5.38 9.27 12.67
N GLY A 10 -4.30 9.75 12.06
CA GLY A 10 -3.54 10.92 12.51
C GLY A 10 -2.50 10.62 13.60
N ASP A 11 -2.50 9.40 14.17
CA ASP A 11 -1.54 8.97 15.19
C ASP A 11 -0.64 7.84 14.66
N VAL A 12 0.39 8.25 13.92
CA VAL A 12 1.41 7.37 13.32
C VAL A 12 2.79 7.80 13.80
N ARG A 13 3.55 6.87 14.39
CA ARG A 13 4.83 7.15 15.04
C ARG A 13 5.90 6.21 14.56
N VAL A 14 7.15 6.68 14.55
CA VAL A 14 8.30 5.80 14.36
C VAL A 14 8.91 5.52 15.71
N GLU A 15 8.89 4.25 16.12
CA GLU A 15 9.31 3.82 17.45
C GLU A 15 10.47 2.82 17.38
N ILE A 16 11.22 2.71 18.48
CA ILE A 16 12.21 1.65 18.66
C ILE A 16 11.49 0.46 19.29
N VAL A 17 11.35 -0.62 18.53
CA VAL A 17 10.70 -1.88 18.95
C VAL A 17 11.72 -3.02 19.03
N PRO A 18 11.45 -4.12 19.74
CA PRO A 18 12.29 -5.33 19.66
C PRO A 18 12.52 -5.78 18.22
N GLY A 19 13.70 -6.35 17.95
CA GLY A 19 13.95 -6.98 16.65
C GLY A 19 13.09 -8.23 16.46
N PRO A 20 12.76 -8.64 15.22
CA PRO A 20 12.06 -9.88 14.97
C PRO A 20 12.93 -11.07 15.40
N VAL A 21 12.27 -12.12 15.86
CA VAL A 21 12.87 -13.41 16.20
C VAL A 21 12.15 -14.49 15.42
N LEU A 22 12.86 -15.58 15.09
CA LEU A 22 12.24 -16.75 14.48
C LEU A 22 11.39 -17.47 15.54
N ALA A 23 10.11 -17.69 15.26
CA ALA A 23 9.20 -18.42 16.14
C ALA A 23 9.09 -19.88 15.69
N GLU A 24 8.97 -20.10 14.39
CA GLU A 24 8.83 -21.42 13.77
C GLU A 24 10.04 -21.74 12.86
N PRO A 25 10.35 -23.03 12.62
CA PRO A 25 11.47 -23.43 11.75
C PRO A 25 11.38 -22.92 10.30
N THR A 26 10.17 -22.54 9.87
CA THR A 26 9.90 -22.03 8.52
C THR A 26 10.00 -20.51 8.40
N ASP A 27 10.25 -19.80 9.49
CA ASP A 27 10.33 -18.35 9.48
C ASP A 27 11.60 -17.84 8.80
N ALA A 28 11.52 -16.63 8.26
CA ALA A 28 12.66 -15.90 7.73
C ALA A 28 12.63 -14.44 8.20
N ILE A 29 13.79 -13.93 8.62
CA ILE A 29 13.97 -12.51 8.91
C ILE A 29 14.52 -11.83 7.67
N VAL A 30 13.76 -10.89 7.13
CA VAL A 30 14.14 -10.12 5.94
C VAL A 30 14.57 -8.70 6.32
N ARG A 31 15.65 -8.22 5.72
CA ARG A 31 16.03 -6.81 5.80
C ARG A 31 15.21 -6.03 4.78
N VAL A 32 14.30 -5.19 5.27
CA VAL A 32 13.51 -4.29 4.43
C VAL A 32 14.45 -3.27 3.76
N VAL A 33 14.56 -3.33 2.43
CA VAL A 33 15.39 -2.40 1.63
C VAL A 33 14.56 -1.23 1.13
N ARG A 34 13.30 -1.50 0.75
CA ARG A 34 12.30 -0.54 0.30
C ARG A 34 10.93 -0.99 0.77
N THR A 35 10.07 -0.04 1.11
CA THR A 35 8.66 -0.25 1.42
C THR A 35 7.88 0.99 0.96
N CYS A 36 6.57 0.86 0.79
CA CYS A 36 5.66 1.91 0.33
C CYS A 36 4.35 1.83 1.11
N ILE A 37 3.61 2.94 1.12
CA ILE A 37 2.27 3.03 1.70
C ILE A 37 1.26 2.49 0.69
N CYS A 38 0.38 1.61 1.15
CA CYS A 38 -0.74 1.11 0.39
C CYS A 38 -1.99 1.97 0.66
N GLY A 39 -2.93 2.01 -0.29
CA GLY A 39 -4.24 2.65 -0.04
C GLY A 39 -4.99 2.06 1.17
N SER A 40 -4.74 0.80 1.52
CA SER A 40 -5.34 0.16 2.71
C SER A 40 -4.89 0.78 4.03
N ASP A 41 -3.69 1.37 4.06
CA ASP A 41 -3.18 2.05 5.26
C ASP A 41 -4.00 3.32 5.57
N LEU A 42 -4.71 3.85 4.58
CA LEU A 42 -5.59 5.01 4.71
C LEU A 42 -7.03 4.65 5.12
N HIS A 43 -7.39 3.36 5.22
CA HIS A 43 -8.75 2.96 5.64
C HIS A 43 -9.21 3.61 6.96
N PRO A 44 -8.38 3.77 8.00
CA PRO A 44 -8.79 4.44 9.24
C PRO A 44 -9.18 5.92 9.06
N TYR A 45 -8.78 6.54 7.95
CA TYR A 45 -9.02 7.95 7.63
C TYR A 45 -10.27 8.17 6.78
N ILE A 46 -11.01 7.11 6.40
CA ILE A 46 -12.12 7.20 5.45
C ILE A 46 -13.16 8.24 5.89
N ASP A 47 -13.58 8.24 7.15
CA ASP A 47 -14.60 9.21 7.62
C ASP A 47 -14.12 10.67 7.52
N GLN A 48 -12.81 10.90 7.57
CA GLN A 48 -12.21 12.23 7.47
C GLN A 48 -11.97 12.66 6.02
N LEU A 49 -11.55 11.72 5.16
CA LEU A 49 -11.10 12.02 3.79
C LEU A 49 -12.21 11.85 2.75
N LEU A 50 -13.12 10.91 2.94
CA LEU A 50 -14.15 10.58 1.96
C LEU A 50 -15.08 11.77 1.64
N PRO A 51 -15.55 12.58 2.62
CA PRO A 51 -16.35 13.76 2.29
C PRO A 51 -15.61 14.70 1.33
N GLY A 52 -14.33 14.98 1.61
CA GLY A 52 -13.51 15.85 0.77
C GLY A 52 -13.20 15.27 -0.61
N ILE A 53 -13.11 13.93 -0.74
CA ILE A 53 -12.96 13.27 -2.03
C ILE A 53 -14.26 13.38 -2.85
N LEU A 54 -15.40 13.18 -2.20
CA LEU A 54 -16.72 13.20 -2.86
C LEU A 54 -17.15 14.60 -3.28
N ASP A 55 -16.82 15.63 -2.49
CA ASP A 55 -17.10 17.04 -2.82
C ASP A 55 -16.03 17.70 -3.71
N GLY A 56 -14.93 16.98 -3.97
CA GLY A 56 -13.83 17.42 -4.85
C GLY A 56 -12.84 18.39 -4.20
N SER A 57 -12.96 18.70 -2.91
CA SER A 57 -12.00 19.52 -2.16
C SER A 57 -10.67 18.80 -1.91
N THR A 58 -10.66 17.47 -1.97
CA THR A 58 -9.48 16.61 -1.78
C THR A 58 -9.23 15.75 -3.01
N ASN A 59 -8.03 15.85 -3.59
CA ASN A 59 -7.60 14.98 -4.69
C ASN A 59 -6.91 13.72 -4.13
N PRO A 60 -7.48 12.51 -4.27
CA PRO A 60 -6.86 11.27 -3.80
C PRO A 60 -5.70 10.79 -4.69
N GLY A 61 -5.39 11.50 -5.78
CA GLY A 61 -4.41 11.08 -6.77
C GLY A 61 -4.93 9.94 -7.66
N LYS A 62 -4.05 9.38 -8.49
CA LYS A 62 -4.38 8.21 -9.31
C LYS A 62 -4.19 6.94 -8.49
N VAL A 63 -5.29 6.28 -8.14
CA VAL A 63 -5.25 4.96 -7.49
C VAL A 63 -4.76 3.90 -8.47
N PHE A 64 -5.27 3.94 -9.71
CA PHE A 64 -4.84 3.07 -10.80
C PHE A 64 -4.10 3.90 -11.85
N ASP A 65 -2.93 3.43 -12.26
CA ASP A 65 -2.07 4.11 -13.24
C ASP A 65 -1.98 3.35 -14.57
N ARG A 66 -2.57 2.15 -14.65
CA ARG A 66 -2.73 1.37 -15.87
C ARG A 66 -4.06 0.63 -15.87
N THR A 67 -4.63 0.43 -17.05
CA THR A 67 -5.85 -0.37 -17.24
C THR A 67 -5.55 -1.48 -18.23
N VAL A 68 -6.01 -2.70 -17.94
CA VAL A 68 -5.91 -3.87 -18.83
C VAL A 68 -7.25 -4.58 -18.88
N SER A 69 -7.53 -5.27 -19.99
CA SER A 69 -8.66 -6.20 -20.09
C SER A 69 -8.32 -7.55 -19.45
N LEU A 70 -9.33 -8.40 -19.25
CA LEU A 70 -9.16 -9.75 -18.66
C LEU A 70 -8.13 -10.61 -19.39
N ASP A 71 -8.11 -10.58 -20.73
CA ASP A 71 -7.14 -11.31 -21.55
C ASP A 71 -5.71 -10.76 -21.45
N GLN A 72 -5.55 -9.55 -20.90
CA GLN A 72 -4.28 -8.82 -20.78
C GLN A 72 -3.74 -8.78 -19.34
N ILE A 73 -4.33 -9.52 -18.39
CA ILE A 73 -3.83 -9.62 -17.01
C ILE A 73 -2.32 -9.96 -16.93
N PRO A 74 -1.77 -10.89 -17.73
CA PRO A 74 -0.32 -11.16 -17.71
C PRO A 74 0.53 -9.93 -18.02
N ASN A 75 0.08 -9.05 -18.93
CA ASN A 75 0.76 -7.81 -19.25
C ASN A 75 0.68 -6.78 -18.10
N GLY A 76 -0.41 -6.80 -17.33
CA GLY A 76 -0.52 -6.05 -16.08
C GLY A 76 0.56 -6.46 -15.06
N TYR A 77 0.74 -7.77 -14.86
CA TYR A 77 1.79 -8.28 -13.97
C TYR A 77 3.20 -7.94 -14.46
N LEU A 78 3.47 -8.10 -15.76
CA LEU A 78 4.77 -7.75 -16.35
C LEU A 78 5.08 -6.25 -16.20
N ALA A 79 4.06 -5.38 -16.34
CA ALA A 79 4.22 -3.95 -16.12
C ALA A 79 4.58 -3.61 -14.67
N MET A 80 3.96 -4.28 -13.70
CA MET A 80 4.27 -4.10 -12.28
C MET A 80 5.68 -4.62 -11.93
N ASP A 81 6.06 -5.78 -12.47
CA ASP A 81 7.40 -6.36 -12.32
C ASP A 81 8.49 -5.41 -12.84
N ARG A 82 8.27 -4.83 -14.04
CA ARG A 82 9.15 -3.83 -14.65
C ARG A 82 9.09 -2.44 -14.02
N ARG A 83 8.20 -2.24 -13.05
CA ARG A 83 7.92 -0.93 -12.40
C ARG A 83 7.47 0.16 -13.38
N GLU A 84 6.74 -0.23 -14.42
CA GLU A 84 6.08 0.68 -15.35
C GLU A 84 4.64 1.01 -14.94
N ALA A 85 4.08 0.25 -14.00
CA ALA A 85 2.78 0.47 -13.38
C ALA A 85 2.84 0.11 -11.88
N LEU A 86 2.13 0.88 -11.06
CA LEU A 86 2.01 0.66 -9.61
C LEU A 86 0.74 -0.12 -9.28
N LYS A 87 -0.38 0.19 -9.93
CA LYS A 87 -1.67 -0.45 -9.68
C LYS A 87 -2.48 -0.52 -10.96
N VAL A 88 -2.73 -1.75 -11.39
CA VAL A 88 -3.47 -2.03 -12.62
C VAL A 88 -4.95 -2.23 -12.31
N LEU A 89 -5.82 -1.50 -13.00
CA LEU A 89 -7.25 -1.74 -13.04
C LEU A 89 -7.54 -2.80 -14.11
N VAL A 90 -8.24 -3.87 -13.73
CA VAL A 90 -8.76 -4.85 -14.69
C VAL A 90 -10.18 -4.47 -15.04
N THR A 91 -10.46 -4.25 -16.32
CA THR A 91 -11.82 -4.08 -16.83
C THR A 91 -12.36 -5.40 -17.35
N PRO A 92 -13.65 -5.71 -17.13
CA PRO A 92 -14.31 -6.89 -17.68
C PRO A 92 -14.17 -6.98 -19.21
#